data_AF-A0A523U8U4-F1
#
_entry.id   AF-A0A523U8U4-F1
#
_cell.length_a   1.000
_cell.length_b   1.000
_cell.length_c   1.000
_cell.angle_alpha   90.00
_cell.angle_beta   90.00
_cell.angle_gamma   90.00
#
_symmetry.space_group_name_H-M   'P 1'
#
loop_
_entity.id
_entity.type
_entity.pdbx_description
1 polymer ?
#
loop_
_entity_poly.entity_id
_entity_poly.type
_entity_poly.pdbx_seq_one_letter_code
_entity_poly.pdbx_strand_id
1 'polypeptide(L)'
;MKQDDLTRNLEEASVFHAELLDAAKMKRKGLVGLDLEIIRTATAKEEKLVERVRENEDERRELIAGIAEENGLEPEKVKRLREIFDKLGSGVKSRVDSLRAELIKMAGALRRINNTNKLLAEQVLTHLHGFLGLIAGAADQEAGYGPGGKAASKPSTTMPLVVDRKV
;
A
#
# COMPACT_ATOMS: atom_id res chain seq x y z
N MET A 1 31.28 -21.40 -3.29
CA MET A 1 31.41 -20.09 -2.60
C MET A 1 30.41 -19.09 -3.15
N LYS A 2 30.65 -18.36 -4.26
CA LYS A 2 29.69 -17.35 -4.75
C LYS A 2 28.26 -17.85 -5.04
N GLN A 3 28.11 -19.11 -5.48
CA GLN A 3 26.79 -19.73 -5.68
C GLN A 3 26.06 -20.05 -4.36
N ASP A 4 26.82 -20.40 -3.31
CA ASP A 4 26.29 -20.65 -1.96
C ASP A 4 25.90 -19.32 -1.30
N ASP A 5 26.73 -18.29 -1.50
CA ASP A 5 26.46 -16.92 -1.04
C ASP A 5 25.19 -16.35 -1.69
N LEU A 6 25.00 -16.56 -3.00
CA LEU A 6 23.75 -16.20 -3.69
C LEU A 6 22.54 -16.94 -3.12
N THR A 7 22.69 -18.21 -2.78
CA THR A 7 21.59 -19.00 -2.19
C THR A 7 21.22 -18.43 -0.82
N ARG A 8 22.21 -18.14 0.02
CA ARG A 8 22.01 -17.52 1.32
C ARG A 8 21.37 -16.14 1.22
N ASN A 9 21.84 -15.30 0.29
CA ASN A 9 21.26 -13.97 0.04
C ASN A 9 19.76 -14.07 -0.32
N LEU A 10 19.37 -15.06 -1.13
CA LEU A 10 17.96 -15.31 -1.46
C LEU A 10 17.14 -15.85 -0.28
N GLU A 11 17.74 -16.63 0.61
CA GLU A 11 17.11 -17.07 1.87
C GLU A 11 16.87 -15.89 2.82
N GLU A 12 17.83 -14.99 2.95
CA GLU A 12 17.69 -13.75 3.72
C GLU A 12 16.60 -12.84 3.13
N ALA A 13 16.54 -12.71 1.80
CA ALA A 13 15.47 -12.01 1.10
C ALA A 13 14.08 -12.58 1.45
N SER A 14 13.99 -13.92 1.55
CA SER A 14 12.76 -14.64 1.91
C SER A 14 12.29 -14.28 3.32
N VAL A 15 13.23 -14.25 4.27
CA VAL A 15 12.96 -13.82 5.66
C VAL A 15 12.46 -12.38 5.69
N PHE A 16 13.13 -11.45 5.02
CA PHE A 16 12.69 -10.05 4.99
C PHE A 16 11.30 -9.88 4.37
N HIS A 17 10.98 -10.64 3.33
CA HIS A 17 9.65 -10.61 2.70
C HIS A 17 8.56 -11.18 3.61
N ALA A 18 8.86 -12.23 4.37
CA ALA A 18 7.95 -12.76 5.39
C ALA A 18 7.70 -11.74 6.50
N GLU A 19 8.74 -11.09 7.00
CA GLU A 19 8.61 -10.04 8.02
C GLU A 19 7.84 -8.82 7.53
N LEU A 20 8.04 -8.41 6.27
CA LEU A 20 7.26 -7.34 5.63
C LEU A 20 5.79 -7.70 5.55
N LEU A 21 5.49 -8.95 5.18
CA LEU A 21 4.11 -9.43 5.11
C LEU A 21 3.45 -9.41 6.50
N ASP A 22 4.18 -9.74 7.55
CA ASP A 22 3.65 -9.67 8.92
C ASP A 22 3.48 -8.22 9.41
N ALA A 23 4.39 -7.32 9.07
CA ALA A 23 4.23 -5.89 9.34
C ALA A 23 2.99 -5.32 8.59
N ALA A 24 2.79 -5.70 7.33
CA ALA A 24 1.61 -5.29 6.57
C ALA A 24 0.30 -5.84 7.14
N LYS A 25 0.30 -7.08 7.67
CA LYS A 25 -0.84 -7.64 8.41
C LYS A 25 -1.10 -6.89 9.71
N MET A 26 -0.05 -6.52 10.44
CA MET A 26 -0.16 -5.71 11.65
C MET A 26 -0.75 -4.34 11.34
N LYS A 27 -0.27 -3.67 10.28
CA LYS A 27 -0.82 -2.39 9.80
C LYS A 27 -2.31 -2.51 9.47
N ARG A 28 -2.71 -3.59 8.81
CA ARG A 28 -4.12 -3.88 8.53
C ARG A 28 -4.97 -3.97 9.79
N LYS A 29 -4.48 -4.68 10.82
CA LYS A 29 -5.18 -4.77 12.12
C LYS A 29 -5.35 -3.40 12.75
N GLY A 30 -4.30 -2.57 12.74
CA GLY A 30 -4.36 -1.20 13.23
C GLY A 30 -5.36 -0.33 12.47
N LEU A 31 -5.38 -0.42 11.13
CA LEU A 31 -6.33 0.32 10.28
C LEU A 31 -7.78 -0.08 10.56
N VAL A 32 -8.07 -1.38 10.69
CA VAL A 32 -9.42 -1.87 11.01
C VAL A 32 -9.85 -1.44 12.42
N GLY A 33 -8.92 -1.44 13.38
CA GLY A 33 -9.18 -1.04 14.76
C GLY A 33 -9.09 0.47 15.02
N LEU A 34 -8.72 1.29 14.02
CA LEU A 34 -8.36 2.70 14.17
C LEU A 34 -7.29 2.95 15.25
N ASP A 35 -6.39 1.99 15.43
CA ASP A 35 -5.31 2.05 16.42
C ASP A 35 -4.06 2.69 15.79
N LEU A 36 -3.88 3.97 16.06
CA LEU A 36 -2.76 4.77 15.52
C LEU A 36 -1.39 4.27 15.99
N GLU A 37 -1.28 3.72 17.20
CA GLU A 37 -0.01 3.21 17.70
C GLU A 37 0.40 1.94 16.95
N ILE A 38 -0.53 1.00 16.74
CA ILE A 38 -0.28 -0.19 15.92
C ILE A 38 0.11 0.20 14.48
N ILE A 39 -0.60 1.16 13.88
CA ILE A 39 -0.29 1.65 12.52
C ILE A 39 1.12 2.25 12.47
N ARG A 40 1.49 3.07 13.47
CA ARG A 40 2.81 3.71 13.57
C ARG A 40 3.92 2.69 13.73
N THR A 41 3.78 1.74 14.66
CA THR A 41 4.76 0.67 14.87
C THR A 41 4.94 -0.21 13.63
N ALA A 42 3.83 -0.59 12.99
CA ALA A 42 3.88 -1.39 11.77
C ALA A 42 4.60 -0.65 10.62
N THR A 43 4.31 0.65 10.45
CA THR A 43 4.94 1.48 9.42
C THR A 43 6.45 1.61 9.65
N ALA A 44 6.88 1.91 10.88
CA ALA A 44 8.30 2.00 11.21
C ALA A 44 9.04 0.67 10.99
N LYS A 45 8.37 -0.47 11.21
CA LYS A 45 8.92 -1.78 10.90
C LYS A 45 9.05 -2.01 9.39
N GLU A 46 8.03 -1.64 8.61
CA GLU A 46 8.06 -1.72 7.13
C GLU A 46 9.21 -0.89 6.56
N GLU A 47 9.41 0.35 7.00
CA GLU A 47 10.48 1.23 6.53
C GLU A 47 11.87 0.61 6.73
N LYS A 48 12.15 0.10 7.93
CA LYS A 48 13.43 -0.58 8.22
C LYS A 48 13.65 -1.83 7.36
N LEU A 49 12.60 -2.60 7.13
CA LEU A 49 12.68 -3.81 6.32
C LEU A 49 12.86 -3.50 4.83
N VAL A 50 12.26 -2.41 4.34
CA VAL A 50 12.44 -1.96 2.96
C VAL A 50 13.90 -1.61 2.70
N GLU A 51 14.58 -0.93 3.63
CA GLU A 51 16.02 -0.64 3.47
C GLU A 51 16.86 -1.93 3.44
N ARG A 52 16.59 -2.89 4.33
CA ARG A 52 17.26 -4.21 4.30
C ARG A 52 17.05 -4.97 3.00
N VAL A 53 15.84 -4.91 2.43
CA VAL A 53 15.55 -5.52 1.14
C VAL A 53 16.33 -4.84 0.02
N ARG A 54 16.54 -3.51 0.07
CA ARG A 54 17.37 -2.80 -0.91
C ARG A 54 18.83 -3.22 -0.82
N GLU A 55 19.39 -3.24 0.39
CA GLU A 55 20.78 -3.67 0.63
C GLU A 55 21.00 -5.11 0.13
N ASN A 56 20.07 -6.02 0.47
CA ASN A 56 20.12 -7.41 0.03
C ASN A 56 20.01 -7.55 -1.50
N GLU A 57 19.19 -6.72 -2.16
CA GLU A 57 19.04 -6.71 -3.61
C GLU A 57 20.29 -6.15 -4.31
N ASP A 58 20.99 -5.19 -3.69
CA ASP A 58 22.25 -4.66 -4.18
C ASP A 58 23.34 -5.74 -4.12
N GLU A 59 23.47 -6.43 -2.97
CA GLU A 59 24.36 -7.59 -2.80
C GLU A 59 24.04 -8.71 -3.81
N ARG A 60 22.75 -8.99 -4.04
CA ARG A 60 22.32 -9.99 -5.04
C ARG A 60 22.85 -9.65 -6.43
N ARG A 61 22.85 -8.37 -6.81
CA ARG A 61 23.37 -7.93 -8.12
C ARG A 61 24.88 -8.11 -8.20
N GLU A 62 25.61 -7.82 -7.13
CA GLU A 62 27.06 -8.04 -7.05
C GLU A 62 27.41 -9.53 -7.16
N LEU A 63 26.69 -10.39 -6.44
CA LEU A 63 26.86 -11.85 -6.52
C LEU A 63 26.59 -12.38 -7.92
N ILE A 64 25.55 -11.88 -8.60
CA ILE A 64 25.25 -12.25 -9.99
C ILE A 64 26.37 -11.82 -10.93
N ALA A 65 26.86 -10.59 -10.80
CA ALA A 65 27.97 -10.08 -11.59
C ALA A 65 29.24 -10.92 -11.36
N GLY A 66 29.53 -11.26 -10.11
CA GLY A 66 30.68 -12.10 -9.74
C GLY A 66 30.58 -13.54 -10.27
N ILE A 67 29.39 -14.12 -10.34
CA ILE A 67 29.16 -15.44 -10.97
C ILE A 67 29.29 -15.33 -12.50
N ALA A 68 28.80 -14.24 -13.09
CA ALA A 68 28.94 -13.99 -14.52
C ALA A 68 30.41 -13.94 -14.94
N GLU A 69 31.22 -13.18 -14.22
CA GLU A 69 32.67 -13.05 -14.43
C GLU A 69 33.39 -14.41 -14.37
N GLU A 70 33.12 -15.21 -13.34
CA GLU A 70 33.70 -16.56 -13.17
C GLU A 70 33.35 -17.52 -14.32
N ASN A 71 32.25 -17.24 -15.03
CA ASN A 71 31.75 -18.06 -16.13
C ASN A 71 32.04 -17.45 -17.51
N GLY A 72 32.92 -16.44 -17.58
CA GLY A 72 33.35 -15.80 -18.83
C GLY A 72 32.25 -14.97 -19.50
N LEU A 73 31.26 -14.51 -18.74
CA LEU A 73 30.23 -13.59 -19.21
C LEU A 73 30.60 -12.15 -18.86
N GLU A 74 30.15 -11.19 -19.67
CA GLU A 74 30.31 -9.77 -19.38
C GLU A 74 29.40 -9.36 -18.20
N PRO A 75 29.96 -9.04 -17.01
CA PRO A 75 29.16 -8.81 -15.80
C PRO A 75 28.21 -7.61 -15.93
N GLU A 76 28.62 -6.58 -16.67
CA GLU A 76 27.81 -5.37 -16.92
C GLU A 76 26.52 -5.65 -17.70
N LYS A 77 26.52 -6.71 -18.51
CA LYS A 77 25.38 -7.17 -19.31
C LYS A 77 24.48 -8.16 -18.56
N VAL A 78 24.92 -8.66 -17.40
CA VAL A 78 24.24 -9.71 -16.65
C VAL A 78 23.71 -9.14 -15.34
N LYS A 79 22.40 -8.88 -15.29
CA LYS A 79 21.72 -8.23 -14.14
C LYS A 79 20.67 -9.11 -13.49
N ARG A 80 20.23 -10.16 -14.16
CA ARG A 80 19.09 -11.00 -13.77
C ARG A 80 19.55 -12.40 -13.44
N LEU A 81 18.92 -12.97 -12.42
CA LEU A 81 19.18 -14.35 -12.00
C LEU A 81 19.03 -15.37 -13.14
N ARG A 82 18.08 -15.14 -14.06
CA ARG A 82 17.85 -16.03 -15.22
C ARG A 82 19.04 -16.08 -16.18
N GLU A 83 19.84 -15.02 -16.26
CA GLU A 83 20.96 -14.91 -17.21
C GLU A 83 22.17 -15.75 -16.77
N ILE A 84 22.29 -16.04 -15.47
CA ILE A 84 23.32 -16.95 -14.91
C ILE A 84 22.78 -18.33 -14.56
N PHE A 85 21.47 -18.56 -14.70
CA PHE A 85 20.81 -19.73 -14.14
C PHE A 85 21.43 -21.03 -14.66
N ASP A 86 21.73 -21.10 -15.96
CA ASP A 86 22.33 -22.28 -16.59
C ASP A 86 23.77 -22.55 -16.14
N LYS A 87 24.45 -21.56 -15.56
CA LYS A 87 25.82 -21.65 -15.04
C LYS A 87 25.87 -22.16 -13.59
N LEU A 88 24.73 -22.22 -12.91
CA LEU A 88 24.64 -22.75 -11.56
C LEU A 88 24.80 -24.28 -11.56
N GLY A 89 25.42 -24.82 -10.50
CA GLY A 89 25.47 -26.26 -10.27
C GLY A 89 24.07 -26.86 -10.13
N SER A 90 23.89 -28.13 -10.51
CA SER A 90 22.57 -28.80 -10.53
C SER A 90 21.86 -28.79 -9.17
N GLY A 91 22.60 -28.99 -8.06
CA GLY A 91 22.05 -28.91 -6.71
C GLY A 91 21.60 -27.49 -6.32
N VAL A 92 22.37 -26.47 -6.72
CA VAL A 92 22.07 -25.05 -6.43
C VAL A 92 20.87 -24.56 -7.25
N LYS A 93 20.77 -24.98 -8.52
CA LYS A 93 19.66 -24.60 -9.42
C LYS A 93 18.29 -24.87 -8.81
N SER A 94 18.07 -26.07 -8.29
CA SER A 94 16.77 -26.44 -7.69
C SER A 94 16.45 -25.59 -6.47
N ARG A 95 17.44 -25.30 -5.63
CA ARG A 95 17.24 -24.49 -4.41
C ARG A 95 16.92 -23.04 -4.79
N VAL A 96 17.71 -22.44 -5.67
CA VAL A 96 17.52 -21.09 -6.18
C VAL A 96 16.15 -20.92 -6.85
N ASP A 97 15.70 -21.89 -7.65
CA ASP A 97 14.39 -21.78 -8.31
C ASP A 97 13.24 -21.89 -7.31
N SER A 98 13.36 -22.76 -6.29
CA SER A 98 12.38 -22.86 -5.21
C SER A 98 12.25 -21.54 -4.42
N LEU A 99 13.38 -20.95 -4.01
CA LEU A 99 13.41 -19.66 -3.30
C LEU A 99 12.84 -18.53 -4.16
N ARG A 100 13.21 -18.50 -5.45
CA ARG A 100 12.64 -17.52 -6.40
C ARG A 100 11.12 -17.65 -6.50
N ALA A 101 10.59 -18.87 -6.60
CA ALA A 101 9.15 -19.09 -6.69
C ALA A 101 8.43 -18.63 -5.41
N GLU A 102 9.00 -18.91 -4.24
CA GLU A 102 8.49 -18.45 -2.95
C GLU A 102 8.49 -16.92 -2.84
N LEU A 103 9.60 -16.27 -3.21
CA LEU A 103 9.72 -14.81 -3.24
C LEU A 103 8.67 -14.16 -4.15
N ILE A 104 8.44 -14.71 -5.34
CA ILE A 104 7.39 -14.21 -6.25
C ILE A 104 6.01 -14.33 -5.60
N LYS A 105 5.72 -15.46 -4.95
CA LYS A 105 4.44 -15.68 -4.25
C LYS A 105 4.26 -14.68 -3.11
N MET A 106 5.29 -14.47 -2.30
CA MET A 106 5.28 -13.52 -1.18
C MET A 106 5.13 -12.07 -1.65
N ALA A 107 5.87 -11.66 -2.68
CA ALA A 107 5.73 -10.32 -3.28
C ALA A 107 4.30 -10.08 -3.80
N GLY A 108 3.68 -11.09 -4.40
CA GLY A 108 2.27 -11.03 -4.82
C GLY A 108 1.31 -10.88 -3.62
N ALA A 109 1.55 -11.59 -2.53
CA ALA A 109 0.76 -11.45 -1.30
C ALA A 109 0.92 -10.07 -0.66
N LEU A 110 2.17 -9.57 -0.58
CA LEU A 110 2.50 -8.25 -0.04
C LEU A 110 1.82 -7.14 -0.84
N ARG A 111 1.84 -7.22 -2.18
CA ARG A 111 1.13 -6.26 -3.03
C ARG A 111 -0.37 -6.22 -2.76
N ARG A 112 -1.01 -7.39 -2.60
CA ARG A 112 -2.45 -7.46 -2.31
C ARG A 112 -2.78 -6.81 -0.98
N ILE A 113 -2.05 -7.14 0.09
CA ILE A 113 -2.34 -6.58 1.42
C ILE A 113 -2.04 -5.08 1.49
N ASN A 114 -0.99 -4.61 0.82
CA ASN A 114 -0.68 -3.17 0.76
C ASN A 114 -1.78 -2.40 0.02
N ASN A 115 -2.33 -2.95 -1.06
CA ASN A 115 -3.48 -2.36 -1.74
C ASN A 115 -4.71 -2.30 -0.83
N THR A 116 -5.00 -3.37 -0.09
CA THR A 116 -6.09 -3.36 0.90
C THR A 116 -5.87 -2.31 1.99
N ASN A 117 -4.65 -2.21 2.53
CA ASN A 117 -4.32 -1.24 3.56
C ASN A 117 -4.46 0.20 3.04
N LYS A 118 -4.05 0.46 1.80
CA LYS A 118 -4.25 1.76 1.15
C LYS A 118 -5.74 2.12 1.07
N LEU A 119 -6.58 1.21 0.58
CA LEU A 119 -8.02 1.45 0.48
C LEU A 119 -8.68 1.70 1.85
N LEU A 120 -8.29 0.95 2.88
CA LEU A 120 -8.80 1.16 4.24
C LEU A 120 -8.40 2.55 4.77
N ALA A 121 -7.14 2.95 4.59
CA ALA A 121 -6.68 4.27 5.02
C ALA A 121 -7.44 5.41 4.29
N GLU A 122 -7.62 5.27 2.97
CA GLU A 122 -8.39 6.24 2.17
C GLU A 122 -9.85 6.34 2.65
N GLN A 123 -10.51 5.22 2.91
CA GLN A 123 -11.89 5.19 3.42
C GLN A 123 -12.03 5.89 4.78
N VAL A 124 -11.10 5.64 5.71
CA VAL A 124 -11.09 6.29 7.02
C VAL A 124 -10.97 7.81 6.86
N LEU A 125 -10.05 8.28 6.00
CA LEU A 125 -9.88 9.71 5.73
C LEU A 125 -11.11 10.33 5.07
N THR A 126 -11.72 9.68 4.08
CA THR A 126 -12.96 10.14 3.45
C THR A 126 -14.08 10.30 4.47
N HIS A 127 -14.22 9.33 5.38
CA HIS A 127 -15.26 9.37 6.41
C HIS A 127 -15.02 10.49 7.43
N LEU A 128 -13.78 10.68 7.89
CA LEU A 128 -13.41 11.77 8.78
C LEU A 128 -13.67 13.14 8.15
N HIS A 129 -13.30 13.34 6.88
CA HIS A 129 -13.62 14.59 6.16
C HIS A 129 -15.12 14.82 6.05
N GLY A 130 -15.91 13.77 5.78
CA GLY A 130 -17.37 13.85 5.75
C GLY A 130 -17.96 14.26 7.11
N PHE A 131 -17.52 13.63 8.20
CA PHE A 131 -17.96 13.99 9.54
C PHE A 131 -17.58 15.42 9.93
N LEU A 132 -16.34 15.84 9.65
CA LEU A 132 -15.91 17.21 9.91
C LEU A 132 -16.74 18.23 9.10
N GLY A 133 -17.07 17.91 7.84
CA GLY A 133 -17.95 18.72 7.01
C GLY A 133 -19.37 18.84 7.60
N LEU A 134 -19.91 17.75 8.17
CA LEU A 134 -21.21 17.78 8.85
C LEU A 134 -21.17 18.63 10.12
N ILE A 135 -20.13 18.50 10.95
CA ILE A 135 -19.97 19.29 12.17
C ILE A 135 -19.79 20.78 11.83
N ALA A 136 -18.94 21.09 10.87
CA ALA A 136 -18.70 22.46 10.41
C ALA A 136 -19.97 23.07 9.79
N GLY A 137 -20.70 22.32 8.97
CA GLY A 137 -21.95 22.78 8.37
C GLY A 137 -23.12 22.92 9.36
N ALA A 138 -23.14 22.13 10.44
CA ALA A 138 -24.12 22.27 11.52
C ALA A 138 -23.86 23.52 12.38
N ALA A 139 -22.59 23.86 12.61
CA ALA A 139 -22.22 25.08 13.34
C ALA A 139 -22.65 26.37 12.62
N ASP A 140 -22.69 26.37 11.29
CA ASP A 140 -23.18 27.50 10.49
C ASP A 140 -24.72 27.64 10.46
N GLN A 141 -25.49 26.60 10.83
CA GLN A 141 -26.97 26.65 10.83
C GLN A 141 -27.60 27.06 12.17
N GLU A 142 -26.86 27.05 13.29
CA GLU A 142 -27.40 27.44 14.60
C GLU A 142 -27.32 28.95 14.91
N ALA A 143 -26.73 29.78 14.02
CA ALA A 143 -26.64 31.24 14.20
C ALA A 143 -27.94 32.00 13.83
N GLY A 144 -29.12 31.48 14.17
CA GLY A 144 -30.39 31.95 13.59
C GLY A 144 -31.67 31.82 14.42
N TYR A 145 -31.64 31.96 15.75
CA TYR A 145 -32.86 32.31 16.52
C TYR A 145 -32.52 33.16 17.76
N GLY A 146 -32.46 34.49 17.55
CA GLY A 146 -32.45 35.47 18.65
C GLY A 146 -33.88 36.00 18.92
N PRO A 147 -34.24 36.35 20.18
CA PRO A 147 -35.56 36.85 20.53
C PRO A 147 -35.72 38.29 20.02
N GLY A 148 -36.15 38.43 18.77
CA GLY A 148 -36.37 39.73 18.12
C GLY A 148 -36.77 39.65 16.65
N GLY A 149 -37.24 38.48 16.19
CA GLY A 149 -37.59 38.25 14.79
C GLY A 149 -38.79 39.09 14.34
N LYS A 150 -38.51 40.24 13.73
CA LYS A 150 -39.48 40.90 12.85
C LYS A 150 -39.77 39.94 11.69
N ALA A 151 -41.00 39.47 11.62
CA ALA A 151 -41.49 38.58 10.59
C ALA A 151 -41.23 39.18 9.19
N ALA A 152 -40.38 38.52 8.41
CA ALA A 152 -40.32 38.74 6.97
C ALA A 152 -41.65 38.26 6.38
N SER A 153 -42.33 39.19 5.69
CA SER A 153 -43.66 39.05 5.13
C SER A 153 -43.83 37.83 4.22
N LYS A 154 -44.90 37.07 4.46
CA LYS A 154 -45.43 36.03 3.56
C LYS A 154 -45.67 36.61 2.16
N PRO A 155 -45.43 35.86 1.06
CA PRO A 155 -46.09 36.17 -0.20
C PRO A 155 -47.56 35.77 -0.10
N SER A 156 -48.45 36.76 -0.24
CA SER A 156 -49.90 36.58 -0.26
C SER A 156 -50.31 35.79 -1.49
N THR A 157 -50.93 34.64 -1.26
CA THR A 157 -51.79 33.95 -2.22
C THR A 157 -53.03 34.81 -2.48
N THR A 158 -53.19 35.32 -3.69
CA THR A 158 -54.49 35.78 -4.19
C THR A 158 -54.74 35.19 -5.57
N MET A 159 -55.64 34.21 -5.62
CA MET A 159 -56.43 33.75 -6.76
C MET A 159 -57.87 33.61 -6.22
N PRO A 160 -58.96 33.60 -7.03
CA PRO A 160 -59.04 33.54 -8.50
C PRO A 160 -60.10 34.51 -9.11
N LEU A 161 -60.28 34.52 -10.44
CA LEU A 161 -61.59 34.65 -11.10
C LEU A 161 -61.50 34.27 -12.61
N VAL A 162 -61.71 32.98 -12.86
CA VAL A 162 -62.63 32.33 -13.84
C VAL A 162 -63.08 33.14 -15.09
N VAL A 163 -62.75 32.55 -16.26
CA VAL A 163 -63.46 32.54 -17.58
C VAL A 163 -63.33 33.84 -18.42
N ASP A 164 -62.82 33.81 -19.65
CA ASP A 164 -63.57 33.22 -20.76
C ASP A 164 -62.77 32.59 -21.91
N ARG A 165 -63.41 31.58 -22.49
CA ARG A 165 -63.02 30.75 -23.63
C ARG A 165 -63.48 31.48 -24.89
N LYS A 166 -62.69 31.54 -25.97
CA LYS A 166 -63.22 31.42 -27.35
C LYS A 166 -62.13 31.29 -28.42
N VAL A 167 -62.31 30.19 -29.16
CA VAL A 167 -62.00 29.84 -30.57
C VAL A 167 -60.65 30.22 -31.15
#